data_AF-A0A4V3WPK1-F1
#
_entry.id   AF-A0A4V3WPK1-F1
#
_cell.length_a   1.000
_cell.length_b   1.000
_cell.length_c   1.000
_cell.angle_alpha   90.00
_cell.angle_beta   90.00
_cell.angle_gamma   90.00
#
_symmetry.space_group_name_H-M   'P 1'
#
loop_
_entity.id
_entity.type
_entity.pdbx_description
1 polymer ?
#
loop_
_entity_poly.entity_id
_entity_poly.type
_entity_poly.pdbx_seq_one_letter_code
_entity_poly.pdbx_strand_id
1 'polypeptide(L)'
;MTAAGLGLNKFCYAGLIAAHKNKTPITDDTATKIIELVEQFKGWSSVKGSRDNAENFMMGISEEELYNTPTAEYVHRRSGFLHRKLTVYHVTFYACADLRNVEVMETLLEMVRRDNKTLDVFILMQVMRCYLHSGDIERAHKIFEEYMKSGKQAMVELYVTLAEGAMVGYTPKGMQLALETLENMTSRDFFLSPKMGNDLLLVAAGEKTGGYTMANYARDLMQARKIIPSPPSVEAYYNGLKKRKHRSQDFQFSLMLPYPQSGDLSGKSLSLNMSE
;
A
#
# COMPACT_ATOMS: atom_id res chain seq x y z
N MET A 1 -46.36 3.77 -3.77
CA MET A 1 -45.43 2.76 -4.31
C MET A 1 -44.09 2.92 -3.61
N THR A 2 -43.86 2.16 -2.54
CA THR A 2 -42.51 2.01 -1.97
C THR A 2 -41.72 1.17 -2.96
N ALA A 3 -40.80 1.81 -3.69
CA ALA A 3 -39.85 1.10 -4.52
C ALA A 3 -39.03 0.20 -3.59
N ALA A 4 -39.39 -1.09 -3.53
CA ALA A 4 -38.53 -2.15 -3.07
C ALA A 4 -37.37 -2.25 -4.07
N GLY A 5 -36.46 -1.28 -4.03
CA GLY A 5 -35.25 -1.27 -4.84
C GLY A 5 -34.34 -2.39 -4.37
N LEU A 6 -34.02 -3.30 -5.28
CA LEU A 6 -33.04 -4.38 -5.13
C LEU A 6 -31.83 -3.89 -4.34
N GLY A 7 -31.65 -4.38 -3.11
CA GLY A 7 -30.50 -3.98 -2.31
C GLY A 7 -29.23 -4.55 -2.92
N LEU A 8 -28.29 -3.65 -3.18
CA LEU A 8 -27.02 -3.93 -3.85
C LEU A 8 -26.20 -4.97 -3.06
N ASN A 9 -25.42 -5.78 -3.76
CA ASN A 9 -24.49 -6.70 -3.09
C ASN A 9 -23.26 -5.93 -2.56
N LYS A 10 -22.46 -6.57 -1.69
CA LYS A 10 -21.27 -5.94 -1.08
C LYS A 10 -20.23 -5.45 -2.10
N PHE A 11 -20.13 -6.08 -3.26
CA PHE A 11 -19.19 -5.71 -4.33
C PHE A 11 -19.66 -4.47 -5.08
N CYS A 12 -20.97 -4.33 -5.30
CA CYS A 12 -21.56 -3.11 -5.84
C CYS A 12 -21.30 -1.91 -4.89
N TYR A 13 -21.51 -2.07 -3.59
CA TYR A 13 -21.16 -1.03 -2.61
C TYR A 13 -19.66 -0.69 -2.63
N ALA A 14 -18.79 -1.69 -2.69
CA ALA A 14 -17.36 -1.47 -2.83
C ALA A 14 -17.00 -0.68 -4.11
N GLY A 15 -17.62 -1.02 -5.25
CA GLY A 15 -17.44 -0.30 -6.51
C GLY A 15 -17.89 1.16 -6.43
N LEU A 16 -19.04 1.44 -5.80
CA LEU A 16 -19.52 2.81 -5.59
C LEU A 16 -18.56 3.63 -4.72
N ILE A 17 -18.06 3.07 -3.63
CA ILE A 17 -17.08 3.73 -2.75
C ILE A 17 -15.80 4.04 -3.52
N ALA A 18 -15.28 3.07 -4.29
CA ALA A 18 -14.10 3.28 -5.13
C ALA A 18 -14.33 4.38 -6.19
N ALA A 19 -15.51 4.42 -6.81
CA ALA A 19 -15.88 5.45 -7.77
C ALA A 19 -15.93 6.85 -7.13
N HIS A 20 -16.52 6.97 -5.92
CA HIS A 20 -16.54 8.23 -5.19
C HIS A 20 -15.13 8.70 -4.82
N LYS A 21 -14.29 7.80 -4.32
CA LYS A 21 -12.89 8.10 -3.99
C LYS A 21 -12.10 8.57 -5.23
N ASN A 22 -12.34 7.98 -6.40
CA ASN A 22 -11.60 8.30 -7.63
C ASN A 22 -12.16 9.51 -8.40
N LYS A 23 -13.23 10.15 -7.92
CA LYS A 23 -13.82 11.31 -8.58
C LYS A 23 -12.86 12.50 -8.54
N THR A 24 -12.64 13.12 -9.70
CA THR A 24 -11.80 14.32 -9.84
C THR A 24 -12.62 15.49 -10.41
N PRO A 25 -12.66 16.66 -9.76
CA PRO A 25 -12.07 16.97 -8.46
C PRO A 25 -12.74 16.20 -7.32
N ILE A 26 -11.98 15.96 -6.25
CA ILE A 26 -12.54 15.44 -4.99
C ILE A 26 -13.48 16.53 -4.45
N THR A 27 -14.73 16.18 -4.22
CA THR A 27 -15.75 17.09 -3.70
C THR A 27 -15.91 16.91 -2.19
N ASP A 28 -16.25 17.97 -1.46
CA ASP A 28 -16.37 17.93 0.02
C ASP A 28 -17.39 16.89 0.53
N ASP A 29 -18.37 16.55 -0.31
CA ASP A 29 -19.39 15.52 -0.04
C ASP A 29 -18.88 14.07 -0.19
N THR A 30 -17.66 13.86 -0.66
CA THR A 30 -17.09 12.51 -0.88
C THR A 30 -17.05 11.72 0.43
N ALA A 31 -16.61 12.35 1.51
CA ALA A 31 -16.56 11.77 2.85
C ALA A 31 -17.95 11.32 3.33
N THR A 32 -18.93 12.22 3.23
CA THR A 32 -20.32 11.98 3.63
C THR A 32 -20.93 10.82 2.86
N LYS A 33 -20.76 10.80 1.53
CA LYS A 33 -21.26 9.72 0.67
C LYS A 33 -20.65 8.37 1.00
N ILE A 34 -19.36 8.34 1.34
CA ILE A 34 -18.68 7.11 1.76
C ILE A 34 -19.32 6.56 3.05
N ILE A 35 -19.63 7.41 4.03
CA ILE A 35 -20.32 7.00 5.27
C ILE A 35 -21.74 6.51 4.97
N GLU A 36 -22.51 7.27 4.20
CA GLU A 36 -23.89 6.91 3.82
C GLU A 36 -23.96 5.53 3.14
N LEU A 37 -23.02 5.23 2.23
CA LEU A 37 -22.95 3.93 1.56
C LEU A 37 -22.66 2.77 2.54
N VAL A 38 -21.82 3.01 3.55
CA VAL A 38 -21.55 2.01 4.61
C VAL A 38 -22.79 1.80 5.47
N GLU A 39 -23.51 2.85 5.83
CA GLU A 39 -24.75 2.76 6.60
C GLU A 39 -25.86 2.02 5.84
N GLN A 40 -26.05 2.34 4.55
CA GLN A 40 -26.98 1.64 3.67
C GLN A 40 -26.65 0.15 3.57
N PHE A 41 -25.38 -0.19 3.39
CA PHE A 41 -24.93 -1.58 3.38
C PHE A 41 -25.24 -2.29 4.70
N LYS A 42 -25.01 -1.64 5.84
CA LYS A 42 -25.35 -2.20 7.16
C LYS A 42 -26.84 -2.48 7.29
N GLY A 43 -27.68 -1.50 6.94
CA GLY A 43 -29.14 -1.63 6.96
C GLY A 43 -29.63 -2.79 6.09
N TRP A 44 -28.97 -3.05 4.95
CA TRP A 44 -29.30 -4.19 4.12
C TRP A 44 -28.80 -5.53 4.68
N SER A 45 -27.59 -5.55 5.25
CA SER A 45 -27.00 -6.76 5.83
C SER A 45 -27.80 -7.31 7.03
N SER A 46 -28.44 -6.44 7.82
CA SER A 46 -29.31 -6.86 8.93
C SER A 46 -30.64 -7.44 8.45
N VAL A 47 -31.19 -6.91 7.35
CA VAL A 47 -32.42 -7.43 6.71
C VAL A 47 -32.18 -8.78 6.04
N LYS A 48 -30.98 -9.00 5.48
CA LYS A 48 -30.63 -10.24 4.76
C LYS A 48 -30.21 -11.41 5.65
N GLY A 49 -30.00 -11.20 6.96
CA GLY A 49 -29.71 -12.27 7.92
C GLY A 49 -30.77 -13.39 7.99
N SER A 50 -31.96 -13.20 7.41
CA SER A 50 -33.00 -14.25 7.25
C SER A 50 -33.07 -14.90 5.86
N ARG A 51 -32.29 -14.41 4.87
CA ARG A 51 -32.37 -14.78 3.45
C ARG A 51 -31.10 -15.43 2.90
N ASP A 52 -30.10 -15.72 3.73
CA ASP A 52 -28.82 -16.34 3.35
C ASP A 52 -28.96 -17.73 2.68
N ASN A 53 -30.16 -18.32 2.65
CA ASN A 53 -30.40 -19.64 2.06
C ASN A 53 -30.91 -19.65 0.61
N ALA A 54 -31.30 -18.52 0.00
CA ALA A 54 -32.01 -18.56 -1.30
C ALA A 54 -31.29 -17.89 -2.49
N GLU A 55 -30.19 -17.16 -2.29
CA GLU A 55 -29.50 -16.45 -3.39
C GLU A 55 -28.05 -16.92 -3.63
N ASN A 56 -27.56 -17.91 -2.89
CA ASN A 56 -26.26 -18.56 -3.17
C ASN A 56 -26.29 -19.52 -4.39
N PHE A 57 -27.36 -19.50 -5.19
CA PHE A 57 -27.51 -20.33 -6.39
C PHE A 57 -27.47 -19.56 -7.72
N MET A 58 -27.17 -18.27 -7.70
CA MET A 58 -26.86 -17.51 -8.92
C MET A 58 -25.42 -16.98 -8.84
N MET A 59 -24.52 -17.83 -9.35
CA MET A 59 -23.15 -17.55 -9.80
C MET A 59 -22.06 -17.39 -8.73
N GLY A 60 -21.02 -18.21 -8.86
CA GLY A 60 -19.78 -18.05 -8.14
C GLY A 60 -19.22 -16.65 -8.37
N ILE A 61 -18.78 -16.02 -7.29
CA ILE A 61 -18.04 -14.77 -7.32
C ILE A 61 -16.88 -14.98 -8.30
N SER A 62 -16.89 -14.29 -9.43
CA SER A 62 -15.83 -14.44 -10.41
C SER A 62 -14.55 -13.81 -9.87
N GLU A 63 -13.39 -14.29 -10.32
CA GLU A 63 -12.11 -13.66 -9.93
C GLU A 63 -12.09 -12.17 -10.32
N GLU A 64 -12.81 -11.77 -11.38
CA GLU A 64 -12.96 -10.37 -11.80
C GLU A 64 -13.63 -9.47 -10.77
N GLU A 65 -14.58 -9.97 -9.97
CA GLU A 65 -15.20 -9.19 -8.89
C GLU A 65 -14.22 -8.93 -7.72
N LEU A 66 -13.22 -9.79 -7.56
CA LEU A 66 -12.17 -9.65 -6.56
C LEU A 66 -11.06 -8.68 -7.04
N TYR A 67 -10.69 -8.71 -8.33
CA TYR A 67 -9.64 -7.85 -8.91
C TYR A 67 -9.93 -6.35 -8.79
N ASN A 68 -11.21 -5.95 -8.71
CA ASN A 68 -11.60 -4.55 -8.56
C ASN A 68 -11.55 -4.02 -7.11
N THR A 69 -11.13 -4.86 -6.15
CA THR A 69 -11.01 -4.48 -4.75
C THR A 69 -9.55 -4.28 -4.37
N PRO A 70 -9.21 -3.33 -3.48
CA PRO A 70 -7.84 -3.16 -2.96
C PRO A 70 -7.34 -4.41 -2.20
N THR A 71 -8.22 -5.39 -2.00
CA THR A 71 -7.94 -6.64 -1.30
C THR A 71 -7.52 -7.78 -2.21
N ALA A 72 -7.57 -7.63 -3.54
CA ALA A 72 -7.33 -8.69 -4.53
C ALA A 72 -6.05 -9.49 -4.24
N GLU A 73 -4.95 -8.81 -3.93
CA GLU A 73 -3.64 -9.43 -3.64
C GLU A 73 -3.65 -10.28 -2.34
N TYR A 74 -4.60 -10.03 -1.46
CA TYR A 74 -4.64 -10.57 -0.11
C TYR A 74 -5.67 -11.68 0.09
N VAL A 75 -6.50 -11.97 -0.90
CA VAL A 75 -7.64 -12.93 -0.79
C VAL A 75 -7.20 -14.37 -0.51
N HIS A 76 -5.94 -14.69 -0.82
CA HIS A 76 -5.32 -15.99 -0.58
C HIS A 76 -4.42 -16.02 0.66
N ARG A 77 -4.23 -14.89 1.37
CA ARG A 77 -3.40 -14.86 2.60
C ARG A 77 -4.12 -15.62 3.72
N ARG A 78 -3.37 -16.49 4.40
CA ARG A 78 -3.85 -17.26 5.56
C ARG A 78 -3.78 -16.43 6.85
N SER A 79 -4.19 -17.02 7.97
CA SER A 79 -4.02 -16.46 9.33
C SER A 79 -4.87 -15.23 9.65
N GLY A 80 -6.10 -15.15 9.11
CA GLY A 80 -7.03 -14.07 9.45
C GLY A 80 -6.63 -12.70 8.89
N PHE A 81 -5.81 -12.67 7.84
CA PHE A 81 -5.40 -11.42 7.20
C PHE A 81 -6.58 -10.63 6.65
N LEU A 82 -7.55 -11.35 6.07
CA LEU A 82 -8.72 -10.79 5.42
C LEU A 82 -10.00 -11.56 5.81
N HIS A 83 -10.99 -10.86 6.34
CA HIS A 83 -12.34 -11.38 6.56
C HIS A 83 -13.25 -11.00 5.40
N ARG A 84 -13.61 -11.95 4.54
CA ARG A 84 -14.44 -11.71 3.33
C ARG A 84 -15.83 -11.08 3.60
N LYS A 85 -16.30 -11.09 4.84
CA LYS A 85 -17.55 -10.41 5.24
C LYS A 85 -17.38 -8.89 5.39
N LEU A 86 -16.14 -8.40 5.50
CA LEU A 86 -15.80 -6.99 5.71
C LEU A 86 -15.43 -6.26 4.41
N THR A 87 -15.73 -6.81 3.23
CA THR A 87 -15.35 -6.23 1.92
C THR A 87 -15.67 -4.74 1.78
N VAL A 88 -16.86 -4.31 2.21
CA VAL A 88 -17.23 -2.89 2.16
C VAL A 88 -16.28 -2.07 3.01
N TYR A 89 -16.07 -2.45 4.29
CA TYR A 89 -15.11 -1.78 5.17
C TYR A 89 -13.70 -1.76 4.60
N HIS A 90 -13.23 -2.84 3.97
CA HIS A 90 -11.90 -2.86 3.35
C HIS A 90 -11.72 -1.72 2.35
N VAL A 91 -12.69 -1.54 1.46
CA VAL A 91 -12.63 -0.48 0.44
C VAL A 91 -12.81 0.90 1.08
N THR A 92 -13.68 1.02 2.09
CA THR A 92 -13.89 2.28 2.82
C THR A 92 -12.62 2.74 3.55
N PHE A 93 -11.99 1.87 4.34
CA PHE A 93 -10.76 2.20 5.06
C PHE A 93 -9.60 2.50 4.10
N TYR A 94 -9.50 1.76 3.00
CA TYR A 94 -8.54 2.06 1.93
C TYR A 94 -8.77 3.44 1.32
N ALA A 95 -10.03 3.81 1.05
CA ALA A 95 -10.38 5.14 0.57
C ALA A 95 -10.00 6.24 1.57
N CYS A 96 -10.28 6.06 2.87
CA CYS A 96 -9.88 7.02 3.91
C CYS A 96 -8.37 7.22 3.99
N ALA A 97 -7.59 6.13 3.83
CA ALA A 97 -6.14 6.21 3.83
C ALA A 97 -5.61 7.03 2.63
N ASP A 98 -6.18 6.86 1.44
CA ASP A 98 -5.79 7.63 0.25
C ASP A 98 -6.24 9.09 0.31
N LEU A 99 -7.42 9.35 0.87
CA LEU A 99 -7.95 10.69 1.08
C LEU A 99 -7.35 11.41 2.30
N ARG A 100 -6.54 10.70 3.11
CA ARG A 100 -5.94 11.21 4.36
C ARG A 100 -6.98 11.72 5.38
N ASN A 101 -8.20 11.18 5.29
CA ASN A 101 -9.32 11.63 6.10
C ASN A 101 -9.44 10.81 7.39
N VAL A 102 -8.73 11.27 8.43
CA VAL A 102 -8.68 10.64 9.75
C VAL A 102 -10.04 10.68 10.44
N GLU A 103 -10.83 11.74 10.27
CA GLU A 103 -12.15 11.89 10.90
C GLU A 103 -13.13 10.81 10.46
N VAL A 104 -13.24 10.59 9.15
CA VAL A 104 -14.10 9.53 8.58
C VAL A 104 -13.58 8.16 9.01
N MET A 105 -12.26 7.94 9.01
CA MET A 105 -11.67 6.69 9.46
C MET A 105 -12.02 6.37 10.91
N GLU A 106 -11.93 7.34 11.83
CA GLU A 106 -12.28 7.16 13.24
C GLU A 106 -13.77 6.86 13.41
N THR A 107 -14.62 7.54 12.64
CA THR A 107 -16.06 7.25 12.61
C THR A 107 -16.33 5.80 12.18
N LEU A 108 -15.62 5.31 11.16
CA LEU A 108 -15.72 3.92 10.72
C LEU A 108 -15.20 2.93 11.77
N LEU A 109 -14.14 3.26 12.50
CA LEU A 109 -13.66 2.45 13.62
C LEU A 109 -14.72 2.32 14.71
N GLU A 110 -15.40 3.42 15.05
CA GLU A 110 -16.52 3.38 15.99
C GLU A 110 -17.67 2.54 15.47
N MET A 111 -18.03 2.67 14.19
CA MET A 111 -19.08 1.86 13.57
C MET A 111 -18.76 0.37 13.63
N VAL A 112 -17.50 -0.02 13.39
CA VAL A 112 -17.05 -1.41 13.47
C VAL A 112 -17.11 -1.93 14.91
N ARG A 113 -16.69 -1.12 15.89
CA ARG A 113 -16.76 -1.46 17.32
C ARG A 113 -18.21 -1.66 17.78
N ARG A 114 -19.12 -0.75 17.41
CA ARG A 114 -20.56 -0.86 17.73
C ARG A 114 -21.20 -2.11 17.15
N ASP A 115 -20.70 -2.58 16.02
CA ASP A 115 -21.16 -3.81 15.37
C ASP A 115 -20.56 -5.10 15.95
N ASN A 116 -19.74 -5.01 17.01
CA ASN A 116 -18.98 -6.13 17.59
C ASN A 116 -18.16 -6.92 16.55
N LYS A 117 -17.69 -6.22 15.50
CA LYS A 117 -16.84 -6.81 14.46
C LYS A 117 -15.37 -6.61 14.82
N THR A 118 -14.56 -7.65 14.65
CA THR A 118 -13.12 -7.57 14.85
C THR A 118 -12.42 -7.10 13.59
N LEU A 119 -11.54 -6.11 13.71
CA LEU A 119 -10.68 -5.66 12.62
C LEU A 119 -9.73 -6.80 12.20
N ASP A 120 -9.64 -7.02 10.90
CA ASP A 120 -8.60 -7.87 10.33
C ASP A 120 -7.32 -7.06 10.04
N VAL A 121 -6.27 -7.76 9.64
CA VAL A 121 -4.95 -7.16 9.40
C VAL A 121 -5.01 -6.13 8.28
N PHE A 122 -5.80 -6.40 7.23
CA PHE A 122 -5.95 -5.45 6.12
C PHE A 122 -6.54 -4.12 6.60
N ILE A 123 -7.60 -4.13 7.43
CA ILE A 123 -8.15 -2.88 7.96
C ILE A 123 -7.13 -2.15 8.85
N LEU A 124 -6.44 -2.87 9.75
CA LEU A 124 -5.41 -2.28 10.60
C LEU A 124 -4.31 -1.60 9.78
N MET A 125 -3.89 -2.24 8.70
CA MET A 125 -2.91 -1.69 7.76
C MET A 125 -3.39 -0.36 7.16
N GLN A 126 -4.65 -0.27 6.73
CA GLN A 126 -5.20 0.98 6.18
C GLN A 126 -5.35 2.06 7.24
N VAL A 127 -5.71 1.70 8.47
CA VAL A 127 -5.78 2.64 9.60
C VAL A 127 -4.41 3.25 9.89
N MET A 128 -3.37 2.40 10.00
CA MET A 128 -1.99 2.87 10.15
C MET A 128 -1.59 3.81 9.00
N ARG A 129 -1.86 3.40 7.76
CA ARG A 129 -1.54 4.19 6.57
C ARG A 129 -2.22 5.56 6.56
N CYS A 130 -3.47 5.65 7.02
CA CYS A 130 -4.19 6.93 7.13
C CYS A 130 -3.52 7.86 8.13
N TYR A 131 -3.22 7.39 9.36
CA TYR A 131 -2.50 8.20 10.35
C TYR A 131 -1.13 8.65 9.82
N LEU A 132 -0.36 7.75 9.22
CA LEU A 132 0.98 8.06 8.67
C LEU A 132 0.92 9.12 7.57
N HIS A 133 -0.02 9.00 6.62
CA HIS A 133 -0.18 9.99 5.54
C HIS A 133 -0.66 11.35 6.03
N SER A 134 -1.32 11.40 7.17
CA SER A 134 -1.75 12.63 7.85
C SER A 134 -0.69 13.18 8.82
N GLY A 135 0.46 12.52 8.94
CA GLY A 135 1.59 12.96 9.77
C GLY A 135 1.53 12.52 11.24
N ASP A 136 0.54 11.72 11.62
CA ASP A 136 0.40 11.20 12.98
C ASP A 136 1.12 9.86 13.15
N ILE A 137 2.45 9.95 13.25
CA ILE A 137 3.33 8.79 13.33
C ILE A 137 3.12 8.04 14.66
N GLU A 138 2.83 8.77 15.72
CA GLU A 138 2.68 8.26 17.08
C GLU A 138 1.50 7.30 17.20
N ARG A 139 0.32 7.68 16.69
CA ARG A 139 -0.85 6.78 16.72
C ARG A 139 -0.65 5.55 15.83
N ALA A 140 -0.05 5.72 14.66
CA ALA A 140 0.25 4.60 13.78
C ALA A 140 1.22 3.60 14.42
N HIS A 141 2.31 4.10 15.01
CA HIS A 141 3.31 3.29 15.68
C HIS A 141 2.73 2.57 16.91
N LYS A 142 1.84 3.23 17.67
CA LYS A 142 1.14 2.60 18.79
C LYS A 142 0.30 1.40 18.34
N ILE A 143 -0.45 1.52 17.25
CA ILE A 143 -1.27 0.41 16.70
C ILE A 143 -0.38 -0.76 16.29
N PHE A 144 0.74 -0.47 15.64
CA PHE A 144 1.72 -1.48 15.27
C PHE A 144 2.26 -2.24 16.49
N GLU A 145 2.69 -1.51 17.52
CA GLU A 145 3.21 -2.08 18.77
C GLU A 145 2.16 -2.92 19.51
N GLU A 146 0.92 -2.43 19.60
CA GLU A 146 -0.18 -3.18 20.19
C GLU A 146 -0.46 -4.49 19.44
N TYR A 147 -0.40 -4.47 18.10
CA TYR A 147 -0.53 -5.68 17.30
C TYR A 147 0.61 -6.66 17.59
N MET A 148 1.87 -6.19 17.62
CA MET A 148 3.02 -7.05 17.89
C MET A 148 3.01 -7.65 19.30
N LYS A 149 2.43 -6.94 20.28
CA LYS A 149 2.26 -7.42 21.67
C LYS A 149 1.04 -8.33 21.86
N SER A 150 0.12 -8.37 20.90
CA SER A 150 -1.13 -9.13 21.02
C SER A 150 -0.97 -10.66 20.94
N GLY A 151 0.24 -11.17 20.68
CA GLY A 151 0.51 -12.59 20.47
C GLY A 151 -0.01 -13.14 19.14
N LYS A 152 -0.63 -12.30 18.31
CA LYS A 152 -1.02 -12.65 16.94
C LYS A 152 0.22 -12.87 16.07
N GLN A 153 0.06 -13.68 15.01
CA GLN A 153 1.11 -13.90 14.03
C GLN A 153 1.56 -12.56 13.45
N ALA A 154 2.86 -12.29 13.50
CA ALA A 154 3.42 -11.09 12.89
C ALA A 154 3.32 -11.17 11.36
N MET A 155 2.91 -10.06 10.75
CA MET A 155 2.70 -9.93 9.31
C MET A 155 3.68 -8.91 8.74
N VAL A 156 4.45 -9.32 7.73
CA VAL A 156 5.45 -8.46 7.07
C VAL A 156 4.83 -7.19 6.48
N GLU A 157 3.56 -7.26 6.04
CA GLU A 157 2.80 -6.12 5.55
C GLU A 157 2.70 -4.96 6.56
N LEU A 158 2.62 -5.26 7.85
CA LEU A 158 2.51 -4.22 8.89
C LEU A 158 3.83 -3.47 9.07
N TYR A 159 4.97 -4.19 8.97
CA TYR A 159 6.29 -3.59 8.99
C TYR A 159 6.49 -2.65 7.80
N VAL A 160 6.21 -3.16 6.59
CA VAL A 160 6.38 -2.38 5.35
C VAL A 160 5.46 -1.16 5.36
N THR A 161 4.20 -1.30 5.80
CA THR A 161 3.26 -0.17 5.89
C THR A 161 3.73 0.91 6.85
N LEU A 162 4.27 0.51 8.03
CA LEU A 162 4.82 1.48 8.98
C LEU A 162 6.05 2.18 8.39
N ALA A 163 6.97 1.44 7.78
CA ALA A 163 8.17 2.00 7.19
C ALA A 163 7.87 2.96 6.02
N GLU A 164 7.03 2.54 5.07
CA GLU A 164 6.61 3.37 3.93
C GLU A 164 5.90 4.64 4.38
N GLY A 165 4.94 4.52 5.29
CA GLY A 165 4.18 5.67 5.77
C GLY A 165 5.02 6.60 6.66
N ALA A 166 5.97 6.09 7.44
CA ALA A 166 6.85 6.93 8.27
C ALA A 166 7.78 7.80 7.40
N MET A 167 8.09 7.39 6.17
CA MET A 167 8.87 8.20 5.23
C MET A 167 8.08 9.36 4.61
N VAL A 168 6.76 9.48 4.86
CA VAL A 168 5.95 10.60 4.36
C VAL A 168 6.52 11.93 4.85
N GLY A 169 6.73 12.85 3.91
CA GLY A 169 7.33 14.16 4.19
C GLY A 169 8.83 14.13 4.50
N TYR A 170 9.49 12.96 4.48
CA TYR A 170 10.93 12.79 4.70
C TYR A 170 11.45 13.47 5.98
N THR A 171 10.69 13.39 7.07
CA THR A 171 11.10 13.95 8.36
C THR A 171 12.23 13.10 8.98
N PRO A 172 13.21 13.68 9.69
CA PRO A 172 14.29 12.90 10.31
C PRO A 172 13.77 11.79 11.24
N LYS A 173 12.74 12.12 12.05
CA LYS A 173 12.07 11.17 12.96
C LYS A 173 11.41 10.02 12.20
N GLY A 174 10.69 10.34 11.13
CA GLY A 174 10.00 9.34 10.31
C GLY A 174 10.96 8.43 9.55
N MET A 175 12.04 9.00 8.98
CA MET A 175 13.09 8.23 8.31
C MET A 175 13.83 7.29 9.27
N GLN A 176 14.11 7.74 10.50
CA GLN A 176 14.71 6.89 11.53
C GLN A 176 13.77 5.74 11.92
N LEU A 177 12.49 6.04 12.19
CA LEU A 177 11.50 5.01 12.50
C LEU A 177 11.36 3.98 11.37
N ALA A 178 11.38 4.42 10.11
CA ALA A 178 11.32 3.52 8.97
C ALA A 178 12.51 2.55 8.93
N LEU A 179 13.72 3.03 9.22
CA LEU A 179 14.92 2.20 9.29
C LEU A 179 14.83 1.17 10.42
N GLU A 180 14.56 1.63 11.63
CA GLU A 180 14.41 0.78 12.83
C GLU A 180 13.33 -0.29 12.62
N THR A 181 12.23 0.07 11.95
CA THR A 181 11.15 -0.87 11.63
C THR A 181 11.63 -1.98 10.70
N LEU A 182 12.41 -1.67 9.66
CA LEU A 182 12.92 -2.68 8.75
C LEU A 182 14.08 -3.51 9.34
N GLU A 183 14.88 -2.94 10.23
CA GLU A 183 15.87 -3.69 11.01
C GLU A 183 15.19 -4.68 11.96
N ASN A 184 14.12 -4.26 12.65
CA ASN A 184 13.30 -5.16 13.45
C ASN A 184 12.70 -6.28 12.58
N MET A 185 12.15 -5.93 11.41
CA MET A 185 11.61 -6.90 10.45
C MET A 185 12.67 -7.95 10.07
N THR A 186 13.89 -7.55 9.70
CA THR A 186 14.95 -8.48 9.29
C THR A 186 15.49 -9.29 10.46
N SER A 187 15.58 -8.72 11.66
CA SER A 187 15.99 -9.45 12.87
C SER A 187 15.04 -10.60 13.24
N ARG A 188 13.81 -10.56 12.72
CA ARG A 188 12.80 -11.61 12.89
C ARG A 188 12.66 -12.52 11.67
N ASP A 189 13.64 -12.52 10.78
CA ASP A 189 13.67 -13.33 9.56
C ASP A 189 12.46 -13.10 8.64
N PHE A 190 11.93 -11.87 8.60
CA PHE A 190 10.98 -11.47 7.55
C PHE A 190 11.71 -10.87 6.36
N PHE A 191 11.16 -11.09 5.17
CA PHE A 191 11.77 -10.68 3.91
C PHE A 191 10.77 -9.94 3.02
N LEU A 192 11.27 -8.96 2.28
CA LEU A 192 10.48 -8.21 1.33
C LEU A 192 10.08 -9.11 0.14
N SER A 193 8.83 -8.99 -0.28
CA SER A 193 8.44 -9.46 -1.61
C SER A 193 8.99 -8.51 -2.68
N PRO A 194 9.07 -8.92 -3.97
CA PRO A 194 9.47 -8.02 -5.04
C PRO A 194 8.66 -6.73 -5.10
N LYS A 195 7.34 -6.81 -4.90
CA LYS A 195 6.46 -5.63 -4.87
C LYS A 195 6.82 -4.69 -3.72
N MET A 196 6.87 -5.22 -2.48
CA MET A 196 7.24 -4.44 -1.29
C MET A 196 8.60 -3.77 -1.44
N GLY A 197 9.60 -4.48 -1.97
CA GLY A 197 10.92 -3.90 -2.20
C GLY A 197 10.89 -2.75 -3.22
N ASN A 198 10.13 -2.91 -4.30
CA ASN A 198 9.99 -1.87 -5.33
C ASN A 198 9.25 -0.63 -4.83
N ASP A 199 8.14 -0.81 -4.11
CA ASP A 199 7.33 0.27 -3.54
C ASP A 199 8.15 1.06 -2.51
N LEU A 200 8.81 0.35 -1.59
CA LEU A 200 9.69 0.93 -0.58
C LEU A 200 10.86 1.70 -1.21
N LEU A 201 11.53 1.13 -2.23
CA LEU A 201 12.64 1.79 -2.91
C LEU A 201 12.19 3.05 -3.65
N LEU A 202 11.00 3.01 -4.27
CA LEU A 202 10.43 4.15 -4.98
C LEU A 202 10.14 5.31 -4.01
N VAL A 203 9.54 5.01 -2.85
CA VAL A 203 9.29 6.00 -1.80
C VAL A 203 10.60 6.54 -1.24
N ALA A 204 11.52 5.66 -0.82
CA ALA A 204 12.78 6.07 -0.22
C ALA A 204 13.65 6.91 -1.17
N ALA A 205 13.63 6.62 -2.47
CA ALA A 205 14.34 7.39 -3.49
C ALA A 205 13.78 8.81 -3.68
N GLY A 206 12.58 9.13 -3.18
CA GLY A 206 12.08 10.49 -3.25
C GLY A 206 12.73 11.47 -2.26
N GLU A 207 13.53 10.99 -1.30
CA GLU A 207 14.21 11.82 -0.31
C GLU A 207 15.20 12.80 -0.97
N LYS A 208 15.03 14.10 -0.77
CA LYS A 208 15.91 15.12 -1.39
C LYS A 208 17.00 15.67 -0.47
N THR A 209 16.85 15.52 0.84
CA THR A 209 17.59 16.28 1.85
C THR A 209 18.56 15.45 2.67
N GLY A 210 18.35 14.14 2.83
CA GLY A 210 19.21 13.26 3.62
C GLY A 210 20.16 12.38 2.81
N GLY A 211 20.73 11.38 3.48
CA GLY A 211 21.83 10.54 3.00
C GLY A 211 21.45 9.35 2.11
N TYR A 212 20.17 9.16 1.74
CA TYR A 212 19.69 7.93 1.10
C TYR A 212 19.93 6.65 1.89
N THR A 213 20.11 6.76 3.20
CA THR A 213 20.26 5.61 4.08
C THR A 213 19.13 4.61 3.85
N MET A 214 17.88 5.08 3.83
CA MET A 214 16.74 4.21 3.57
C MET A 214 16.70 3.62 2.16
N ALA A 215 17.00 4.41 1.13
CA ALA A 215 16.98 3.92 -0.25
C ALA A 215 18.08 2.88 -0.50
N ASN A 216 19.28 3.11 0.07
CA ASN A 216 20.39 2.17 0.03
C ASN A 216 20.05 0.90 0.81
N TYR A 217 19.49 1.03 2.01
CA TYR A 217 19.09 -0.11 2.82
C TYR A 217 18.02 -0.95 2.12
N ALA A 218 16.96 -0.34 1.58
CA ALA A 218 15.94 -1.03 0.80
C ALA A 218 16.53 -1.80 -0.40
N ARG A 219 17.45 -1.16 -1.15
CA ARG A 219 18.17 -1.80 -2.26
C ARG A 219 19.01 -3.00 -1.77
N ASP A 220 19.72 -2.85 -0.66
CA ASP A 220 20.58 -3.90 -0.11
C ASP A 220 19.74 -5.11 0.36
N LEU A 221 18.56 -4.87 0.96
CA LEU A 221 17.59 -5.93 1.29
C LEU A 221 17.11 -6.68 0.04
N MET A 222 16.82 -5.97 -1.05
CA MET A 222 16.43 -6.58 -2.32
C MET A 222 17.58 -7.40 -2.92
N GLN A 223 18.81 -6.85 -2.91
CA GLN A 223 20.00 -7.50 -3.45
C GLN A 223 20.36 -8.78 -2.67
N ALA A 224 20.29 -8.75 -1.34
CA ALA A 224 20.53 -9.91 -0.49
C ALA A 224 19.64 -11.11 -0.84
N ARG A 225 18.46 -10.84 -1.41
CA ARG A 225 17.49 -11.85 -1.87
C ARG A 225 17.46 -12.05 -3.39
N LYS A 226 18.40 -11.44 -4.13
CA LYS A 226 18.45 -11.48 -5.60
C LYS A 226 17.15 -11.01 -6.26
N ILE A 227 16.44 -10.09 -5.60
CA ILE A 227 15.25 -9.45 -6.16
C ILE A 227 15.72 -8.38 -7.15
N ILE A 228 15.31 -8.51 -8.40
CA ILE A 228 15.60 -7.53 -9.44
C ILE A 228 14.60 -6.37 -9.29
N PRO A 229 15.07 -5.13 -9.02
CA PRO A 229 14.17 -3.98 -8.98
C PRO A 229 13.57 -3.70 -10.36
N SER A 230 12.34 -3.21 -10.35
CA SER A 230 11.61 -2.78 -11.52
C SER A 230 12.25 -1.54 -12.15
N PRO A 231 12.11 -1.33 -13.47
CA PRO A 231 12.67 -0.16 -14.14
C PRO A 231 12.30 1.18 -13.46
N PRO A 232 11.04 1.43 -13.03
CA PRO A 232 10.70 2.67 -12.32
C PRO A 232 11.47 2.87 -11.01
N SER A 233 11.64 1.81 -10.22
CA SER A 233 12.37 1.90 -8.95
C SER A 233 13.87 2.13 -9.18
N VAL A 234 14.46 1.50 -10.20
CA VAL A 234 15.86 1.75 -10.60
C VAL A 234 16.05 3.19 -11.07
N GLU A 235 15.15 3.67 -11.92
CA GLU A 235 15.20 5.04 -12.44
C GLU A 235 15.07 6.07 -11.31
N ALA A 236 14.10 5.88 -10.41
CA ALA A 236 13.92 6.77 -9.26
C ALA A 236 15.17 6.83 -8.38
N TYR A 237 15.72 5.66 -8.03
CA TYR A 237 16.95 5.56 -7.25
C TYR A 237 18.12 6.27 -7.95
N TYR A 238 18.30 6.03 -9.25
CA TYR A 238 19.38 6.62 -10.03
C TYR A 238 19.25 8.14 -10.22
N ASN A 239 18.06 8.63 -10.55
CA ASN A 239 17.76 10.07 -10.65
C ASN A 239 18.02 10.79 -9.33
N GLY A 240 17.69 10.09 -8.25
CA GLY A 240 18.07 10.43 -6.90
C GLY A 240 19.55 10.66 -6.65
N LEU A 241 20.37 9.67 -7.00
CA LEU A 241 21.83 9.75 -6.91
C LEU A 241 22.39 10.85 -7.81
N LYS A 242 21.87 11.03 -9.04
CA LYS A 242 22.30 12.09 -9.97
C LYS A 242 22.12 13.48 -9.41
N LYS A 243 20.95 13.78 -8.83
CA LYS A 243 20.67 15.07 -8.18
C LYS A 243 21.67 15.36 -7.06
N ARG A 244 22.19 14.32 -6.40
CA ARG A 244 23.29 14.46 -5.43
C ARG A 244 24.66 14.61 -6.07
N LYS A 245 24.99 13.87 -7.14
CA LYS A 245 26.29 14.02 -7.83
C LYS A 245 26.51 15.45 -8.35
N HIS A 246 25.45 16.17 -8.71
CA HIS A 246 25.54 17.60 -9.03
C HIS A 246 25.78 18.48 -7.79
N ARG A 247 25.41 18.01 -6.59
CA ARG A 247 25.74 18.61 -5.29
C ARG A 247 27.11 18.19 -4.74
N SER A 248 27.69 17.12 -5.26
CA SER A 248 28.92 16.46 -4.79
C SER A 248 29.84 16.16 -5.98
N GLN A 249 30.13 17.19 -6.78
CA GLN A 249 31.28 17.17 -7.69
C GLN A 249 32.57 17.15 -6.87
N ASP A 250 32.82 16.01 -6.23
CA ASP A 250 34.10 15.45 -5.83
C ASP A 250 33.80 13.98 -5.51
N PHE A 251 34.52 13.07 -6.16
CA PHE A 251 34.41 11.61 -6.12
C PHE A 251 33.53 10.91 -7.19
N GLN A 252 34.24 10.42 -8.20
CA GLN A 252 33.76 9.51 -9.23
C GLN A 252 33.41 8.12 -8.68
N PHE A 253 32.39 7.49 -9.26
CA PHE A 253 32.19 6.05 -9.17
C PHE A 253 31.81 5.45 -10.53
N SER A 254 32.70 4.58 -10.99
CA SER A 254 32.47 3.51 -11.95
C SER A 254 32.10 2.25 -11.15
N LEU A 255 30.83 1.81 -11.25
CA LEU A 255 30.36 0.41 -11.32
C LEU A 255 28.85 0.41 -11.01
N MET A 256 28.02 0.51 -12.04
CA MET A 256 26.64 0.02 -11.96
C MET A 256 26.05 -0.07 -13.37
N LEU A 257 26.33 -1.16 -14.07
CA LEU A 257 25.44 -1.71 -15.10
C LEU A 257 25.51 -3.24 -15.01
N PRO A 258 24.39 -3.96 -15.12
CA PRO A 258 24.44 -5.35 -15.53
C PRO A 258 24.96 -5.39 -16.97
N TYR A 259 25.92 -6.27 -17.25
CA TYR A 259 26.36 -6.56 -18.61
C TYR A 259 25.15 -6.84 -19.51
N PRO A 260 25.04 -6.25 -20.71
CA PRO A 260 24.24 -6.84 -21.75
C PRO A 260 24.93 -8.14 -22.16
N GLN A 261 24.23 -9.27 -22.01
CA GLN A 261 24.67 -10.50 -22.64
C GLN A 261 24.80 -10.27 -24.14
N SER A 262 25.96 -10.66 -24.65
CA SER A 262 26.37 -10.66 -26.04
C SER A 262 25.30 -11.12 -27.03
N GLY A 263 25.15 -10.39 -28.12
CA GLY A 263 24.44 -10.87 -29.31
C GLY A 263 24.06 -9.78 -30.31
N ASP A 264 25.04 -9.14 -30.95
CA ASP A 264 25.10 -9.17 -32.43
C ASP A 264 26.38 -8.50 -32.95
N LEU A 265 27.22 -9.33 -33.58
CA LEU A 265 28.27 -8.91 -34.49
C LEU A 265 27.63 -8.75 -35.87
N SER A 266 27.36 -7.52 -36.29
CA SER A 266 27.35 -7.23 -37.73
C SER A 266 27.75 -5.78 -38.01
N GLY A 267 29.01 -5.65 -38.45
CA GLY A 267 29.59 -4.64 -39.32
C GLY A 267 28.92 -3.26 -39.44
N LYS A 268 29.72 -2.23 -39.12
CA LYS A 268 30.11 -1.20 -40.11
C LYS A 268 31.33 -0.41 -39.63
N SER A 269 32.45 -0.78 -40.25
CA SER A 269 33.58 0.04 -40.69
C SER A 269 33.79 1.42 -40.07
N LEU A 270 34.95 1.53 -39.43
CA LEU A 270 35.80 2.71 -39.33
C LEU A 270 35.85 3.56 -40.62
N SER A 271 35.75 4.87 -40.46
CA SER A 271 36.50 5.83 -41.26
C SER A 271 36.86 7.04 -40.39
N LEU A 272 38.10 7.03 -39.90
CA LEU A 272 38.83 8.23 -39.49
C LEU A 272 38.98 9.14 -40.71
N ASN A 273 38.75 10.45 -40.53
CA ASN A 273 39.42 11.48 -41.33
C ASN A 273 39.85 12.59 -40.37
N MET A 274 41.16 12.72 -40.20
CA MET A 274 41.83 13.92 -39.74
C MET A 274 42.32 14.73 -40.95
N SER A 275 42.54 16.03 -40.70
CA SER A 275 43.27 17.04 -41.49
C SER A 275 42.66 17.50 -42.81
N GLU A 276 42.26 18.77 -42.88
CA GLU A 276 43.16 19.93 -43.05
C GLU A 276 42.77 21.07 -42.08
#